data_AF-A0A1M7RRW8-F1
#
_entry.id   AF-A0A1M7RRW8-F1
#
_cell.length_a   1.000
_cell.length_b   1.000
_cell.length_c   1.000
_cell.angle_alpha   90.00
_cell.angle_beta   90.00
_cell.angle_gamma   90.00
#
_symmetry.space_group_name_H-M   'P 1'
#
loop_
_entity.id
_entity.type
_entity.pdbx_description
1 polymer ?
#
loop_
_entity_poly.entity_id
_entity_poly.type
_entity_poly.pdbx_seq_one_letter_code
_entity_poly.pdbx_strand_id
1 'polypeptide(L)'
;MAGVNVDEVGLKAIADEYDTLANNLDTEIVNFGSAIEGVANKGIEGDESVTKLLELWTTNVSGYDEGLEGAMKTYVTELRNSSLKIYDYLANLKAVDNGKAEELDEVIQVENNG
;
A
#
# COMPACT_ATOMS: atom_id res chain seq x y z
N MET A 1 8.65 26.55 -12.49
CA MET A 1 8.04 25.28 -12.04
C MET A 1 7.99 25.34 -10.53
N ALA A 2 6.81 25.52 -9.95
CA ALA A 2 6.65 25.41 -8.51
C ALA A 2 6.85 23.94 -8.16
N GLY A 3 7.99 23.61 -7.55
CA GLY A 3 8.18 22.28 -6.97
C GLY A 3 7.06 22.08 -5.97
N VAL A 4 6.36 20.95 -6.05
CA VAL A 4 5.43 20.54 -5.01
C VAL A 4 6.24 20.52 -3.72
N ASN A 5 5.96 21.46 -2.82
CA ASN A 5 6.58 21.50 -1.51
C ASN A 5 5.89 20.41 -0.70
N VAL A 6 6.32 19.15 -0.88
CA VAL A 6 5.79 18.05 -0.10
C VAL A 6 6.45 18.12 1.27
N ASP A 7 5.84 18.89 2.16
CA ASP A 7 6.22 18.91 3.57
C ASP A 7 5.87 17.59 4.26
N GLU A 8 6.24 17.43 5.53
CA GLU A 8 5.95 16.23 6.32
C GLU A 8 4.47 15.83 6.25
N VAL A 9 3.58 16.83 6.26
CA VAL A 9 2.13 16.65 6.22
C VAL A 9 1.70 16.08 4.86
N GLY A 10 2.23 16.62 3.76
CA GLY A 10 1.97 16.13 2.42
C GLY A 10 2.48 14.70 2.20
N LEU A 11 3.68 14.37 2.69
CA LEU A 11 4.22 13.02 2.58
C LEU A 11 3.40 12.02 3.41
N LYS A 12 2.98 12.42 4.62
CA LYS A 12 2.11 11.58 5.44
C LYS A 12 0.76 11.33 4.75
N ALA A 13 0.16 12.37 4.17
CA ALA A 13 -1.09 12.23 3.43
C ALA A 13 -0.98 11.24 2.27
N ILE A 14 0.12 11.27 1.50
CA ILE A 14 0.37 10.30 0.42
C ILE A 14 0.50 8.87 0.95
N ALA A 15 1.19 8.67 2.08
CA ALA A 15 1.30 7.35 2.71
C ALA A 15 -0.08 6.83 3.17
N ASP A 16 -0.87 7.67 3.83
CA ASP A 16 -2.24 7.35 4.24
C ASP A 16 -3.15 7.01 3.05
N GLU A 17 -3.00 7.74 1.93
CA GLU A 17 -3.72 7.48 0.69
C GLU A 17 -3.35 6.12 0.09
N TYR A 18 -2.07 5.74 0.11
CA TYR A 18 -1.61 4.44 -0.38
C TYR A 18 -2.14 3.28 0.48
N ASP A 19 -2.16 3.43 1.79
CA ASP A 19 -2.77 2.43 2.69
C ASP A 19 -4.28 2.34 2.48
N THR A 20 -4.95 3.48 2.30
CA THR A 20 -6.39 3.54 2.00
C THR A 20 -6.70 2.84 0.68
N LEU A 21 -5.91 3.12 -0.37
CA LEU A 21 -6.07 2.48 -1.67
C LEU A 21 -5.81 0.97 -1.60
N ALA A 22 -4.79 0.56 -0.84
CA ALA A 22 -4.52 -0.86 -0.62
C ALA A 22 -5.69 -1.57 0.08
N ASN A 23 -6.25 -0.97 1.12
CA ASN A 23 -7.40 -1.53 1.85
C ASN A 23 -8.67 -1.59 1.01
N ASN A 24 -8.92 -0.55 0.21
CA ASN A 24 -10.05 -0.54 -0.72
C ASN A 24 -9.89 -1.63 -1.79
N LEU A 25 -8.70 -1.74 -2.38
CA LEU A 25 -8.42 -2.78 -3.38
C LEU A 25 -8.55 -4.18 -2.79
N ASP A 26 -8.00 -4.43 -1.60
CA ASP A 26 -8.11 -5.71 -0.89
C ASP A 26 -9.58 -6.08 -0.63
N THR A 27 -10.40 -5.09 -0.23
CA THR A 27 -11.84 -5.27 -0.03
C THR A 27 -12.55 -5.62 -1.34
N GLU A 28 -12.25 -4.93 -2.44
CA GLU A 28 -12.83 -5.22 -3.75
C GLU A 28 -12.41 -6.60 -4.28
N ILE A 29 -11.16 -7.03 -4.06
CA ILE A 29 -10.71 -8.38 -4.40
C ILE A 29 -11.56 -9.43 -3.67
N VAL A 30 -11.74 -9.27 -2.35
CA VAL A 30 -12.56 -10.19 -1.54
C VAL A 30 -14.01 -10.19 -2.01
N ASN A 31 -14.59 -9.02 -2.29
CA ASN A 31 -15.97 -8.88 -2.77
C ASN A 31 -16.15 -9.56 -4.13
N PHE A 32 -15.22 -9.36 -5.07
CA PHE A 32 -15.27 -10.00 -6.38
C PHE A 32 -15.09 -11.52 -6.30
N GLY A 33 -14.13 -12.01 -5.51
CA GLY A 33 -13.95 -13.44 -5.30
C GLY A 33 -15.22 -14.09 -4.73
N SER A 34 -15.81 -13.47 -3.71
CA SER A 34 -17.08 -13.93 -3.11
C SER A 34 -18.23 -13.95 -4.12
N ALA A 35 -18.30 -12.97 -5.02
CA ALA A 35 -19.31 -12.92 -6.06
C ALA A 35 -19.11 -14.03 -7.11
N ILE A 36 -17.86 -14.27 -7.55
CA ILE A 36 -17.51 -15.33 -8.50
C ILE A 36 -17.83 -16.70 -7.93
N GLU A 37 -17.39 -16.97 -6.70
CA GLU A 37 -17.73 -18.21 -5.97
C GLU A 37 -19.24 -18.35 -5.79
N GLY A 38 -19.95 -17.27 -5.46
CA GLY A 38 -21.39 -17.27 -5.30
C GLY A 38 -22.13 -17.63 -6.59
N VAL A 39 -21.66 -17.16 -7.75
CA VAL A 39 -22.24 -17.53 -9.05
C VAL A 39 -21.89 -18.96 -9.43
N ALA A 40 -20.66 -19.42 -9.18
CA ALA A 40 -20.23 -20.80 -9.42
C ALA A 40 -21.03 -21.81 -8.57
N ASN A 41 -21.21 -21.52 -7.29
CA ASN A 41 -21.93 -22.38 -6.34
C ASN A 41 -23.45 -22.35 -6.53
N LYS A 42 -24.01 -21.30 -7.16
CA LYS A 42 -25.45 -21.25 -7.50
C LYS A 42 -25.86 -22.21 -8.60
N GLY A 43 -24.91 -22.92 -9.22
CA GLY A 43 -25.19 -24.09 -10.04
C GLY A 43 -26.12 -23.77 -11.21
N ILE A 44 -25.70 -22.88 -12.11
CA ILE A 44 -26.18 -23.01 -13.49
C ILE A 44 -25.53 -24.29 -14.03
N GLU A 45 -26.16 -25.43 -13.77
CA GLU A 45 -25.71 -26.74 -14.24
C GLU A 45 -25.42 -26.64 -15.75
N GLY A 46 -24.14 -26.78 -16.11
CA GLY A 46 -23.69 -26.83 -17.50
C GLY A 46 -23.13 -25.55 -18.11
N ASP A 47 -23.02 -24.44 -17.37
CA ASP A 47 -22.41 -23.22 -17.93
C ASP A 47 -20.88 -23.22 -17.72
N GLU A 48 -20.17 -23.76 -18.72
CA GLU A 48 -18.70 -23.78 -18.81
C GLU A 48 -18.07 -22.41 -18.51
N SER A 49 -18.79 -21.32 -18.81
CA SER A 49 -18.31 -19.95 -18.60
C SER A 49 -18.10 -19.58 -17.13
N VAL A 50 -18.94 -20.06 -16.21
CA VAL A 50 -18.87 -19.70 -14.77
C VAL A 50 -17.75 -20.46 -14.08
N THR A 51 -17.61 -21.77 -14.37
CA THR A 51 -16.47 -22.56 -13.90
C THR A 51 -15.17 -21.99 -14.45
N LYS A 52 -15.16 -21.54 -15.71
CA LYS A 52 -13.97 -20.92 -16.30
C LYS A 52 -13.60 -19.59 -15.65
N LEU A 53 -14.58 -18.80 -15.25
CA LEU A 53 -14.35 -17.55 -14.52
C LEU A 53 -13.73 -17.83 -13.14
N LEU A 54 -14.25 -18.84 -12.41
CA LEU A 54 -13.66 -19.26 -11.14
C LEU A 54 -12.23 -19.77 -11.31
N GLU A 55 -11.97 -20.57 -12.35
CA GLU A 55 -10.61 -21.04 -12.67
C GLU A 55 -9.65 -19.87 -12.95
N LEU A 56 -10.06 -18.89 -13.77
CA LEU A 56 -9.22 -17.70 -14.05
C LEU A 56 -8.98 -16.85 -12.81
N TRP A 57 -9.95 -16.82 -11.89
CA TRP A 57 -9.84 -16.11 -10.62
C TRP A 57 -8.82 -16.79 -9.68
N THR A 58 -8.95 -18.10 -9.45
CA THR A 58 -8.19 -18.83 -8.41
C THR A 58 -6.94 -19.55 -8.91
N THR A 59 -6.89 -19.91 -10.20
CA THR A 59 -5.87 -20.82 -10.73
C THR A 59 -4.83 -20.07 -11.51
N ASN A 60 -3.58 -20.53 -11.37
CA ASN A 60 -2.42 -20.04 -12.07
C ASN A 60 -2.71 -19.82 -13.58
N VAL A 61 -2.71 -18.57 -13.99
CA VAL A 61 -2.80 -18.17 -15.40
C VAL A 61 -1.38 -17.90 -15.83
N SER A 62 -0.95 -18.42 -17.00
CA SER A 62 0.46 -18.38 -17.45
C SER A 62 1.16 -17.05 -17.10
N GLY A 63 2.11 -17.11 -16.16
CA GLY A 63 2.86 -15.95 -15.68
C GLY A 63 2.45 -15.38 -14.32
N TYR A 64 1.37 -15.87 -13.70
CA TYR A 64 0.86 -15.42 -12.40
C TYR A 64 0.43 -16.61 -11.51
N ASP A 65 1.25 -16.90 -10.50
CA ASP A 65 0.88 -17.82 -9.43
C ASP A 65 -0.38 -17.28 -8.72
N GLU A 66 -1.34 -18.16 -8.40
CA GLU A 66 -2.62 -17.85 -7.73
C GLU A 66 -3.67 -17.08 -8.58
N GLY A 67 -3.48 -17.01 -9.90
CA GLY A 67 -4.50 -16.45 -10.81
C GLY A 67 -4.67 -14.94 -10.71
N LEU A 68 -5.85 -14.43 -11.11
CA LEU A 68 -6.12 -12.99 -11.04
C LEU A 68 -6.14 -12.47 -9.59
N GLU A 69 -6.63 -13.28 -8.65
CA GLU A 69 -6.63 -12.93 -7.22
C GLU A 69 -5.21 -12.67 -6.71
N GLY A 70 -4.26 -13.57 -6.99
CA GLY A 70 -2.85 -13.41 -6.63
C GLY A 70 -2.19 -12.21 -7.27
N ALA A 71 -2.45 -11.99 -8.56
CA ALA A 71 -1.93 -10.83 -9.29
C ALA A 71 -2.40 -9.51 -8.64
N MET A 72 -3.67 -9.40 -8.27
CA MET A 72 -4.19 -8.20 -7.61
C MET A 72 -3.69 -8.05 -6.16
N LYS A 73 -3.54 -9.15 -5.41
CA LYS A 73 -2.93 -9.12 -4.07
C LYS A 73 -1.46 -8.70 -4.10
N THR A 74 -0.75 -8.97 -5.19
CA THR A 74 0.59 -8.42 -5.41
C THR A 74 0.57 -6.89 -5.45
N TYR A 75 -0.37 -6.28 -6.18
CA TYR A 75 -0.54 -4.82 -6.18
C TYR A 75 -0.93 -4.24 -4.82
N VAL A 76 -1.81 -4.92 -4.06
CA VAL A 76 -2.11 -4.53 -2.67
C VAL A 76 -0.84 -4.49 -1.83
N THR A 77 0.01 -5.50 -1.98
CA THR A 77 1.29 -5.60 -1.26
C THR A 77 2.25 -4.49 -1.68
N GLU A 78 2.35 -4.17 -2.96
CA GLU A 78 3.17 -3.08 -3.47
C GLU A 78 2.73 -1.71 -2.95
N LEU A 79 1.41 -1.47 -2.86
CA LEU A 79 0.85 -0.24 -2.28
C LEU A 79 1.20 -0.11 -0.79
N ARG A 80 1.00 -1.18 0.00
CA ARG A 80 1.38 -1.21 1.43
C ARG A 80 2.88 -0.99 1.63
N ASN A 81 3.70 -1.66 0.83
CA ASN A 81 5.15 -1.49 0.87
C ASN A 81 5.58 -0.05 0.51
N SER A 82 4.86 0.60 -0.41
CA SER A 82 5.12 1.98 -0.78
C SER A 82 4.73 2.95 0.34
N SER A 83 3.59 2.72 1.01
CA SER A 83 3.21 3.47 2.22
C SER A 83 4.29 3.36 3.30
N LEU A 84 4.71 2.13 3.63
CA LEU A 84 5.73 1.87 4.65
C LEU A 84 7.05 2.59 4.35
N LYS A 85 7.51 2.58 3.09
CA LYS A 85 8.72 3.29 2.68
C LYS A 85 8.62 4.81 2.89
N ILE A 86 7.44 5.39 2.68
CA ILE A 86 7.22 6.82 2.93
C ILE A 86 7.24 7.09 4.44
N TYR A 87 6.61 6.23 5.24
CA TYR A 87 6.67 6.33 6.70
C TYR A 87 8.09 6.21 7.25
N ASP A 88 8.89 5.28 6.72
CA ASP A 88 10.30 5.14 7.08
C ASP A 88 11.11 6.40 6.72
N TYR A 89 10.86 6.97 5.53
CA TYR A 89 11.48 8.22 5.12
C TYR A 89 11.13 9.38 6.06
N LEU A 90 9.86 9.51 6.45
CA LEU A 90 9.40 10.50 7.42
C LEU A 90 10.04 10.32 8.80
N ALA A 91 10.17 9.08 9.28
CA ALA A 91 10.82 8.78 10.55
C ALA A 91 12.29 9.19 10.54
N ASN A 92 13.00 8.92 9.43
CA ASN A 92 14.40 9.32 9.25
C ASN A 92 14.57 10.84 9.21
N LEU A 93 13.67 11.57 8.54
CA LEU A 93 13.70 13.04 8.54
C LEU A 93 13.57 13.61 9.95
N LYS A 94 12.62 13.11 10.74
CA LYS A 94 12.43 13.53 12.14
C LYS A 94 13.66 13.26 13.01
N ALA A 95 14.31 12.11 12.82
CA ALA A 95 15.52 11.77 13.57
C ALA A 95 16.67 12.73 13.24
N VAL A 96 16.84 13.12 11.97
CA VAL A 96 17.85 14.09 11.55
C VAL A 96 17.56 15.48 12.12
N ASP A 97 16.30 15.92 12.11
CA ASP A 97 15.93 17.23 12.66
C ASP A 97 16.14 17.28 14.18
N ASN A 98 15.82 16.20 14.91
CA ASN A 98 16.11 16.10 16.34
C ASN A 98 17.62 16.14 16.63
N GLY A 99 18.44 15.41 15.87
CA GLY A 99 19.90 15.43 16.06
C GLY A 99 20.52 16.81 15.82
N LYS A 100 20.01 17.56 14.83
CA LYS A 100 20.42 18.96 14.61
C LYS A 100 19.97 19.90 15.74
N ALA A 101 18.79 19.67 16.32
CA ALA A 101 18.31 20.46 17.45
C ALA A 101 19.19 20.23 18.70
N GLU A 102 19.62 18.99 18.95
CA GLU A 102 20.55 18.65 20.02
C GLU A 102 21.94 19.30 19.82
N GLU A 103 22.51 19.24 18.61
CA GLU A 103 23.78 19.93 18.31
C GLU A 103 23.69 21.45 18.49
N LEU A 104 22.56 22.07 18.13
CA LEU A 104 22.33 23.51 18.31
C LEU A 104 22.17 23.90 19.78
N ASP A 105 21.52 23.08 20.61
CA ASP A 105 21.38 23.33 22.05
C ASP A 105 22.75 23.30 22.75
N GLU A 106 23.64 22.37 22.37
CA GLU A 106 25.01 22.34 22.87
C GLU A 106 25.81 23.59 22.47
N VAL A 107 25.73 24.03 21.21
CA VAL A 107 26.43 25.24 20.74
C VAL A 107 25.97 26.50 21.49
N ILE A 108 24.66 26.64 21.74
CA ILE A 108 24.09 27.80 22.43
C ILE A 108 24.49 27.83 23.93
N GLN A 109 24.71 26.68 24.56
CA GLN A 109 25.18 26.63 25.96
C GLN A 109 26.66 27.01 26.13
N VAL A 110 27.49 26.85 25.09
CA VAL A 110 28.91 27.26 25.15
C VAL A 110 29.06 28.79 25.02
N GLU A 111 28.22 29.46 24.26
CA GLU A 111 28.32 30.92 24.03
C GLU A 111 27.77 31.78 25.18
N ASN A 112 26.96 31.21 26.09
CA ASN A 112 26.39 31.94 27.24
C ASN A 112 27.18 31.80 28.56
N ASN A 113 28.34 31.13 28.55
CA ASN A 113 29.22 30.93 29.72
C ASN A 113 30.59 31.63 29.62
N GLY A 114 30.71 32.66 28.76
CA GLY A 114 31.92 33.49 28.60
C GLY A 114 31.83 34.84 29.31
#